data_AF-A0A964PJY1-F1
#
_entry.id   AF-A0A964PJY1-F1
#
_cell.length_a   1.000
_cell.length_b   1.000
_cell.length_c   1.000
_cell.angle_alpha   90.00
_cell.angle_beta   90.00
_cell.angle_gamma   90.00
#
_symmetry.space_group_name_H-M   'P 1'
#
loop_
_entity.id
_entity.type
_entity.pdbx_description
1 polymer ?
#
loop_
_entity_poly.entity_id
_entity_poly.type
_entity_poly.pdbx_seq_one_letter_code
_entity_poly.pdbx_strand_id
1 'polypeptide(L)'
;MGGGDGSFICAAHGHAQDNARLCRLSPAHARHYLGYAKRLSEVVAGRVSFVAGTLYHLWHGDAADRRYRDRYAILEHPGFDPDRDPDIDPSTGVWCWRHANQPLAAEVAGYFVSRFEDGRDAPGA
;
A
#
# COMPACT_ATOMS: atom_id res chain seq x y z
N MET A 1 1.58 11.71 2.01
CA MET A 1 1.47 10.83 0.83
C MET A 1 1.64 9.39 1.26
N GLY A 2 0.74 8.51 0.81
CA GLY A 2 0.78 7.08 1.10
C GLY A 2 1.80 6.33 0.24
N GLY A 3 2.03 5.06 0.55
CA GLY A 3 2.90 4.20 -0.26
C GLY A 3 2.39 3.95 -1.67
N GLY A 4 1.07 3.85 -1.84
CA GLY A 4 0.43 3.75 -3.15
C GLY A 4 0.68 4.99 -4.01
N ASP A 5 0.42 6.19 -3.47
CA ASP A 5 0.68 7.45 -4.19
C ASP A 5 2.15 7.55 -4.62
N GLY A 6 3.08 7.21 -3.71
CA GLY A 6 4.51 7.18 -4.01
C GLY A 6 4.82 6.23 -5.17
N SER A 7 4.26 5.03 -5.17
CA SER A 7 4.41 4.05 -6.25
C SER A 7 3.90 4.57 -7.60
N PHE A 8 2.77 5.29 -7.62
CA PHE A 8 2.22 5.86 -8.85
C PHE A 8 3.04 7.05 -9.36
N ILE A 9 3.51 7.93 -8.48
CA ILE A 9 4.37 9.07 -8.85
C ILE A 9 5.71 8.54 -9.38
N CYS A 10 6.34 7.57 -8.70
CA CYS A 10 7.54 6.93 -9.20
C CYS A 10 7.31 6.34 -10.60
N ALA A 11 6.19 5.66 -10.81
CA ALA A 11 5.85 5.11 -12.13
C ALA A 11 5.65 6.20 -13.20
N ALA A 12 4.94 7.28 -12.89
CA ALA A 12 4.73 8.42 -13.78
C ALA A 12 6.04 9.09 -14.23
N HIS A 13 7.08 9.01 -13.40
CA HIS A 13 8.42 9.53 -13.68
C HIS A 13 9.42 8.48 -14.17
N GLY A 14 9.00 7.24 -14.45
CA GLY A 14 9.88 6.17 -14.96
C GLY A 14 10.75 5.47 -13.89
N HIS A 15 10.49 5.70 -12.61
CA HIS A 15 11.22 5.13 -11.46
C HIS A 15 10.51 3.95 -10.79
N ALA A 16 9.63 3.25 -11.51
CA ALA A 16 8.86 2.14 -10.93
C ALA A 16 9.74 0.99 -10.44
N GLN A 17 10.81 0.66 -11.16
CA GLN A 17 11.72 -0.42 -10.77
C GLN A 17 12.46 -0.09 -9.47
N ASP A 18 12.95 1.13 -9.34
CA ASP A 18 13.60 1.61 -8.12
C ASP A 18 12.64 1.56 -6.94
N ASN A 19 11.40 2.00 -7.13
CA ASN A 19 10.37 1.95 -6.09
C ASN A 19 10.05 0.51 -5.66
N ALA A 20 9.90 -0.43 -6.61
CA ALA A 20 9.66 -1.84 -6.30
C ALA A 20 10.81 -2.44 -5.46
N ARG A 21 12.05 -2.07 -5.76
CA ARG A 21 13.24 -2.48 -5.01
C ARG A 21 13.29 -1.85 -3.62
N LEU A 22 13.07 -0.55 -3.51
CA LEU A 22 13.10 0.17 -2.22
C LEU A 22 11.99 -0.30 -1.27
N CYS A 23 10.83 -0.66 -1.83
CA CYS A 23 9.72 -1.25 -1.10
C CYS A 23 9.88 -2.76 -0.87
N ARG A 24 10.97 -3.38 -1.35
CA ARG A 24 11.25 -4.82 -1.22
C ARG A 24 10.04 -5.70 -1.59
N LEU A 25 9.36 -5.38 -2.70
CA LEU A 25 8.19 -6.12 -3.12
C LEU A 25 8.57 -7.58 -3.45
N SER A 26 7.70 -8.53 -3.06
CA SER A 26 7.84 -9.92 -3.50
C SER A 26 7.86 -10.00 -5.04
N PRO A 27 8.40 -11.07 -5.65
CA PRO A 27 8.42 -11.19 -7.10
C PRO A 27 7.03 -11.10 -7.76
N ALA A 28 6.00 -11.69 -7.15
CA ALA A 28 4.63 -11.62 -7.67
C ALA A 28 4.05 -10.21 -7.57
N HIS A 29 4.21 -9.58 -6.40
CA HIS A 29 3.78 -8.20 -6.19
C HIS A 29 4.51 -7.23 -7.13
N ALA A 30 5.82 -7.38 -7.31
CA ALA A 30 6.61 -6.56 -8.23
C ALA A 30 6.14 -6.71 -9.67
N ARG A 31 5.90 -7.93 -10.17
CA ARG A 31 5.35 -8.15 -11.53
C ARG A 31 4.02 -7.44 -11.72
N HIS A 32 3.10 -7.61 -10.77
CA HIS A 32 1.79 -6.99 -10.82
C HIS A 32 1.89 -5.45 -10.85
N TYR A 33 2.65 -4.86 -9.91
CA TYR A 33 2.88 -3.41 -9.86
C TYR A 33 3.55 -2.87 -11.13
N LEU A 34 4.62 -3.51 -11.62
CA LEU A 34 5.35 -3.06 -12.81
C LEU A 34 4.49 -3.12 -14.07
N GLY A 35 3.55 -4.07 -14.16
CA GLY A 35 2.56 -4.12 -15.23
C GLY A 35 1.67 -2.88 -15.28
N TYR A 36 1.19 -2.41 -14.12
CA TYR A 36 0.45 -1.15 -14.02
C TYR A 36 1.35 0.06 -14.28
N ALA A 37 2.55 0.07 -13.72
CA ALA A 37 3.49 1.17 -13.84
C ALA A 37 3.89 1.45 -15.30
N LYS A 38 4.09 0.39 -16.10
CA LYS A 38 4.38 0.53 -17.54
C LYS A 38 3.27 1.29 -18.26
N ARG A 39 2.01 0.85 -18.08
CA ARG A 39 0.84 1.51 -18.70
C ARG A 39 0.70 2.96 -18.27
N LEU A 40 0.88 3.22 -16.97
CA LEU A 40 0.82 4.58 -16.43
C LEU A 40 1.91 5.47 -17.03
N SER A 41 3.16 5.00 -17.05
CA SER A 41 4.29 5.75 -17.60
C SER A 41 4.09 6.09 -19.08
N GLU A 42 3.52 5.17 -19.86
CA GLU A 42 3.21 5.39 -21.28
C GLU A 42 2.14 6.48 -21.48
N VAL A 43 1.09 6.47 -20.66
CA VAL A 43 0.01 7.47 -20.73
C VAL A 43 0.48 8.85 -20.26
N VAL A 44 1.18 8.91 -19.13
CA VAL A 44 1.68 10.16 -18.56
C VAL A 44 2.79 10.74 -19.43
N ALA A 45 3.71 9.90 -19.91
CA ALA A 45 4.86 10.29 -20.72
C ALA A 45 5.64 11.47 -20.11
N GLY A 46 5.84 11.45 -18.79
CA GLY A 46 6.51 12.51 -18.03
C GLY A 46 5.74 13.84 -17.91
N ARG A 47 4.52 13.95 -18.46
CA ARG A 47 3.69 15.16 -18.42
C ARG A 47 2.94 15.25 -17.09
N VAL A 48 3.67 15.61 -16.05
CA VAL A 48 3.12 15.84 -14.71
C VAL A 48 3.02 17.35 -14.47
N SER A 49 1.85 17.78 -13.99
CA SER A 49 1.60 19.16 -13.56
C SER A 49 0.86 19.12 -12.22
N PHE A 50 0.50 20.28 -11.69
CA PHE A 50 -0.23 20.41 -10.45
C PHE A 50 -1.49 21.27 -10.65
N VAL A 51 -2.46 21.10 -9.75
CA VAL A 51 -3.60 21.98 -9.62
C VAL A 51 -3.44 22.74 -8.30
N ALA A 52 -3.62 24.06 -8.34
CA ALA A 52 -3.61 24.86 -7.13
C ALA A 52 -4.78 24.45 -6.23
N GLY A 53 -4.48 24.12 -4.98
CA GLY A 53 -5.49 23.65 -4.03
C GLY A 53 -4.91 23.57 -2.62
N THR A 54 -5.79 23.40 -1.64
CA THR A 54 -5.41 23.21 -0.23
C THR A 54 -5.51 21.74 0.13
N LEU A 55 -4.42 21.19 0.69
CA LEU A 55 -4.39 19.83 1.22
C LEU A 55 -4.51 19.89 2.74
N TYR A 56 -5.49 19.20 3.29
CA TYR A 56 -5.63 19.00 4.73
C TYR A 56 -4.98 17.69 5.11
N HIS A 57 -4.06 17.73 6.06
CA HIS A 57 -3.50 16.53 6.67
C HIS A 57 -4.22 16.31 8.00
N LEU A 58 -5.20 15.41 7.99
CA LEU A 58 -5.90 15.00 9.21
C LEU A 58 -4.96 14.18 10.10
N TRP A 59 -5.13 14.31 11.42
CA TRP A 59 -4.37 13.53 12.38
C TRP A 59 -4.73 12.04 12.25
N HIS A 60 -3.71 11.18 12.30
CA HIS A 60 -3.82 9.72 12.18
C HIS A 60 -2.83 9.06 13.15
N GLY A 61 -2.92 9.48 14.41
CA GLY A 61 -2.05 9.02 15.47
C GLY A 61 -0.64 9.60 15.41
N ASP A 62 0.15 9.15 16.38
CA ASP A 62 1.50 9.63 16.61
C ASP A 62 2.46 9.18 15.51
N ALA A 63 3.35 10.07 15.10
CA ALA A 63 4.30 9.79 14.02
C ALA A 63 5.17 8.55 14.29
N ALA A 64 5.49 8.28 15.56
CA ALA A 64 6.24 7.11 15.99
C ALA A 64 5.48 5.79 15.73
N ASP A 65 4.15 5.81 15.78
CA ASP A 65 3.29 4.63 15.60
C ASP A 65 2.88 4.42 14.13
N ARG A 66 3.29 5.30 13.21
CA ARG A 66 2.95 5.18 11.78
C ARG A 66 3.69 4.06 11.04
N ARG A 67 4.68 3.39 11.65
CA ARG A 67 5.28 2.12 11.19
C ARG A 67 5.48 1.95 9.67
N TYR A 68 5.86 3.02 8.95
CA TYR A 68 5.86 3.02 7.48
C TYR A 68 6.84 2.03 6.84
N ARG A 69 7.90 1.65 7.57
CA ARG A 69 8.88 0.67 7.11
C ARG A 69 8.33 -0.76 7.23
N ASP A 70 7.60 -1.04 8.30
CA ASP A 70 7.14 -2.39 8.66
C ASP A 70 6.11 -2.92 7.67
N ARG A 71 5.28 -2.03 7.08
CA ARG A 71 4.21 -2.42 6.15
C ARG A 71 4.71 -3.25 4.97
N TYR A 72 5.89 -2.95 4.45
CA TYR A 72 6.45 -3.67 3.32
C TYR A 72 7.13 -4.98 3.76
N ALA A 73 7.76 -4.98 4.93
CA ALA A 73 8.39 -6.17 5.48
C ALA A 73 7.37 -7.30 5.75
N ILE A 74 6.16 -6.93 6.21
CA ILE A 74 5.04 -7.86 6.42
C ILE A 74 4.61 -8.54 5.12
N LEU A 75 4.66 -7.83 3.99
CA LEU A 75 4.24 -8.38 2.69
C LEU A 75 5.36 -9.19 2.01
N GLU A 76 6.62 -8.87 2.31
CA GLU A 76 7.77 -9.49 1.66
C GLU A 76 8.06 -10.90 2.17
N HIS A 77 8.19 -11.07 3.50
CA HIS A 77 8.65 -12.33 4.11
C HIS A 77 7.69 -13.52 3.89
N PRO A 78 6.36 -13.31 3.84
CA PRO A 78 5.38 -14.33 3.42
C PRO A 78 5.27 -14.48 1.90
N GLY A 79 5.86 -13.56 1.13
CA GLY A 79 5.83 -13.57 -0.33
C GLY A 79 4.46 -13.22 -0.91
N PHE A 80 3.84 -12.14 -0.42
CA PHE A 80 2.50 -11.70 -0.85
C PHE A 80 2.34 -11.76 -2.37
N ASP A 81 1.27 -12.39 -2.82
CA ASP A 81 0.94 -12.58 -4.22
C ASP A 81 -0.44 -11.94 -4.51
N PRO A 82 -0.49 -10.80 -5.21
CA PRO A 82 -1.75 -10.11 -5.47
C PRO A 82 -2.72 -10.90 -6.35
N ASP A 83 -2.26 -11.92 -7.08
CA ASP A 83 -3.13 -12.77 -7.91
C ASP A 83 -3.71 -13.96 -7.12
N ARG A 84 -3.22 -14.22 -5.90
CA ARG A 84 -3.58 -15.39 -5.09
C ARG A 84 -4.14 -15.06 -3.72
N ASP A 85 -3.59 -14.07 -3.04
CA ASP A 85 -3.92 -13.80 -1.65
C ASP A 85 -5.23 -13.02 -1.46
N PRO A 86 -5.53 -11.98 -2.26
CA PRO A 86 -6.82 -11.32 -2.19
C PRO A 86 -7.84 -11.97 -3.15
N ASP A 87 -9.11 -11.76 -2.85
CA ASP A 87 -10.24 -12.11 -3.73
C ASP A 87 -11.35 -11.07 -3.60
N ILE A 88 -12.34 -11.10 -4.49
CA ILE A 88 -13.53 -10.27 -4.39
C ILE A 88 -14.65 -11.12 -3.80
N ASP A 89 -15.24 -10.68 -2.69
CA ASP A 89 -16.46 -11.29 -2.17
C ASP A 89 -17.59 -11.07 -3.20
N PRO A 90 -18.17 -12.13 -3.79
CA PRO A 90 -19.16 -12.01 -4.84
C PRO A 90 -20.49 -11.42 -4.36
N SER A 91 -20.76 -11.42 -3.06
CA SER A 91 -21.98 -10.87 -2.47
C SER A 91 -21.89 -9.37 -2.20
N THR A 92 -20.69 -8.86 -1.89
CA THR A 92 -20.48 -7.45 -1.52
C THR A 92 -19.69 -6.66 -2.56
N GLY A 93 -18.95 -7.34 -3.45
CA GLY A 93 -18.03 -6.71 -4.41
C GLY A 93 -16.77 -6.13 -3.77
N VAL A 94 -16.52 -6.40 -2.48
CA VAL A 94 -15.40 -5.86 -1.72
C VAL A 94 -14.22 -6.84 -1.74
N TRP A 95 -13.00 -6.29 -1.77
CA TRP A 95 -11.78 -7.08 -1.60
C TRP A 95 -11.74 -7.74 -0.22
N CYS A 96 -11.49 -9.04 -0.19
CA CYS A 96 -11.27 -9.82 1.01
C CYS A 96 -9.98 -10.66 0.86
N TRP A 97 -9.53 -11.26 1.96
CA TRP A 97 -8.51 -12.30 1.87
C TRP A 97 -9.15 -13.58 1.34
N ARG A 98 -8.54 -14.20 0.33
CA ARG A 98 -8.99 -15.48 -0.23
C ARG A 98 -9.14 -16.55 0.84
N HIS A 99 -8.22 -16.55 1.81
CA HIS A 99 -8.28 -17.39 3.00
C HIS A 99 -8.17 -16.54 4.25
N ALA A 100 -9.29 -16.28 4.93
CA ALA A 100 -9.33 -15.40 6.11
C ALA A 100 -8.37 -15.83 7.25
N ASN A 101 -8.07 -17.13 7.35
CA ASN A 101 -7.19 -17.68 8.39
C ASN A 101 -5.71 -17.74 7.98
N GLN A 102 -5.32 -17.17 6.83
CA GLN A 102 -3.92 -17.17 6.42
C GLN A 102 -3.08 -16.27 7.35
N PRO A 103 -1.87 -16.68 7.74
CA PRO A 103 -1.03 -15.90 8.66
C PRO A 103 -0.81 -14.44 8.22
N LEU A 104 -0.62 -14.23 6.92
CA LEU A 104 -0.46 -12.89 6.35
C LEU A 104 -1.66 -11.97 6.62
N ALA A 105 -2.89 -12.50 6.60
CA ALA A 105 -4.08 -11.71 6.88
C ALA A 105 -4.08 -11.23 8.34
N ALA A 106 -3.70 -12.10 9.27
CA ALA A 106 -3.57 -11.76 10.69
C ALA A 106 -2.44 -10.75 10.95
N GLU A 107 -1.29 -10.88 10.27
CA GLU A 107 -0.19 -9.93 10.38
C GLU A 107 -0.57 -8.54 9.85
N VAL A 108 -1.26 -8.47 8.70
CA VAL A 108 -1.74 -7.21 8.13
C VAL A 108 -2.80 -6.58 9.03
N ALA A 109 -3.74 -7.36 9.59
CA ALA A 109 -4.71 -6.86 10.56
C ALA A 109 -4.00 -6.31 11.81
N GLY A 110 -3.02 -7.03 12.35
CA GLY A 110 -2.21 -6.60 13.48
C GLY A 110 -1.42 -5.32 13.20
N TYR A 111 -0.91 -5.15 11.97
CA TYR A 111 -0.27 -3.91 11.54
C TYR A 111 -1.22 -2.71 11.66
N PHE A 112 -2.45 -2.82 11.16
CA PHE A 112 -3.42 -1.72 11.25
C PHE A 112 -3.74 -1.36 12.71
N VAL A 113 -4.01 -2.34 13.55
CA VAL A 113 -4.29 -2.12 14.98
C VAL A 113 -3.11 -1.45 15.68
N SER A 114 -1.88 -1.87 15.38
CA SER A 114 -0.67 -1.36 16.05
C SER A 114 -0.31 0.09 15.73
N ARG A 115 -1.02 0.73 14.80
CA ARG A 115 -0.75 2.12 14.38
C ARG A 115 -1.38 3.16 15.29
N PHE A 116 -2.31 2.76 16.16
CA PHE A 116 -3.02 3.66 17.07
C PHE A 116 -3.47 4.94 16.34
N GLU A 117 -4.19 4.79 15.22
CA GLU A 117 -4.52 5.93 14.34
C GLU A 117 -5.44 6.96 15.00
N ASP A 118 -6.11 6.58 16.09
CA ASP A 118 -6.90 7.45 16.97
C ASP A 118 -6.14 7.92 18.22
N GLY A 119 -4.85 7.61 18.32
CA GLY A 119 -3.99 7.87 19.49
C GLY A 119 -4.06 6.77 20.54
N ARG A 120 -3.03 6.72 21.40
CA ARG A 120 -2.94 5.75 22.51
C ARG A 120 -3.88 6.08 23.66
N ASP A 121 -4.15 7.37 23.85
CA ASP A 121 -4.95 7.91 24.94
C ASP A 121 -6.35 8.32 24.51
N ALA A 122 -6.84 7.80 23.36
CA ALA A 122 -8.24 7.95 23.00
C ALA A 122 -9.09 7.50 24.21
N PRO A 123 -9.91 8.38 24.81
CA PRO A 123 -10.78 7.96 25.89
C PRO A 123 -11.62 6.80 25.36
N GLY A 124 -11.63 5.69 26.11
CA GLY A 124 -12.34 4.48 25.71
C GLY A 124 -13.74 4.81 25.19
N ALA A 125 -14.00 4.38 23.96
CA ALA A 125 -15.34 4.34 23.39
C ALA A 125 -16.30 3.52 24.26
#